data_AF-A0AAU7WZX6-F1
#
_entry.id   AF-A0AAU7WZX6-F1
#
_cell.length_a   1.000
_cell.length_b   1.000
_cell.length_c   1.000
_cell.angle_alpha   90.00
_cell.angle_beta   90.00
_cell.angle_gamma   90.00
#
_symmetry.space_group_name_H-M   'P 1'
#
loop_
_entity.id
_entity.type
_entity.pdbx_description
1 polymer ?
#
loop_
_entity_poly.entity_id
_entity_poly.type
_entity_poly.pdbx_seq_one_letter_code
_entity_poly.pdbx_strand_id
1 'polypeptide(L)' 'MSRTVVLTGKAVVTFHKVIEGLDVEELVELQNSLDHQENQIGDDDLRDIEWIDQINMEVRP' A
#
# COMPACT_ATOMS: atom_id res chain seq x y z
N MET A 1 32.64 -8.97 13.66
CA MET A 1 31.65 -9.55 12.73
C MET A 1 30.42 -8.67 12.74
N SER A 2 29.96 -8.20 11.59
CA SER A 2 28.77 -7.36 11.45
C SER A 2 27.55 -8.25 11.28
N ARG A 3 26.58 -8.18 12.19
CA ARG A 3 25.30 -8.90 12.05
C ARG A 3 24.33 -8.05 11.23
N THR A 4 23.53 -8.70 10.40
CA THR A 4 22.44 -8.04 9.67
C THR A 4 21.11 -8.35 10.34
N VAL A 5 20.26 -7.34 10.55
CA VAL A 5 18.90 -7.51 11.08
C VAL A 5 17.91 -7.31 9.93
N VAL A 6 17.01 -8.27 9.74
CA VAL A 6 15.90 -8.17 8.78
C VAL A 6 14.60 -8.09 9.58
N LEU A 7 13.79 -7.05 9.31
CA LEU A 7 12.46 -6.89 9.88
C LEU A 7 11.43 -7.10 8.78
N THR A 8 10.48 -8.00 9.00
CA THR A 8 9.34 -8.23 8.11
C THR A 8 8.08 -8.06 8.91
N GLY A 9 7.11 -7.34 8.39
CA GLY A 9 5.87 -7.11 9.11
C GLY A 9 4.68 -6.85 8.18
N LYS A 10 3.51 -6.81 8.80
CA LYS A 10 2.26 -6.44 8.16
C LYS A 10 1.70 -5.22 8.89
N ALA A 11 1.33 -4.20 8.14
CA ALA A 11 0.69 -3.00 8.66
C ALA A 11 -0.62 -2.77 7.91
N VAL A 12 -1.57 -2.14 8.60
CA VAL A 12 -2.73 -1.53 7.95
C VAL A 12 -2.43 -0.06 7.79
N VAL A 13 -2.63 0.42 6.57
CA VAL A 13 -2.37 1.78 6.17
C VAL A 13 -3.64 2.40 5.64
N THR A 14 -3.81 3.68 5.92
CA THR A 14 -4.80 4.50 5.24
C THR A 14 -4.11 5.27 4.13
N PHE A 15 -4.77 5.33 2.98
CA PHE A 15 -4.28 6.00 1.78
C PHE A 15 -5.29 7.05 1.31
N HIS A 16 -4.80 8.04 0.58
CA HIS A 16 -5.64 9.07 -0.03
C HIS A 16 -5.13 9.42 -1.42
N LYS A 17 -5.93 9.08 -2.44
CA LYS A 17 -5.67 9.38 -3.85
C LYS A 17 -6.67 10.40 -4.36
N VAL A 18 -6.16 11.41 -5.06
CA VAL A 18 -6.97 12.29 -5.91
C VAL A 18 -6.59 11.99 -7.36
N ILE A 19 -7.58 11.69 -8.19
CA ILE A 19 -7.42 11.46 -9.62
C ILE A 19 -8.22 12.54 -10.34
N GLU A 20 -7.55 13.36 -11.15
CA GLU A 20 -8.16 14.45 -11.89
C GLU A 20 -8.28 14.09 -13.37
N GLY A 21 -9.34 14.56 -14.02
CA GLY A 21 -9.47 14.48 -15.48
C GLY A 21 -9.91 13.13 -16.04
N LEU A 22 -10.45 12.23 -15.21
CA LEU A 22 -11.05 10.98 -15.67
C LEU A 22 -12.23 11.25 -16.61
N ASP A 23 -12.31 10.48 -17.68
CA ASP A 23 -13.51 10.45 -18.52
C ASP A 23 -14.61 9.55 -17.91
N VAL A 24 -15.77 9.51 -18.57
CA VAL A 24 -16.94 8.77 -18.07
C VAL A 24 -16.73 7.26 -18.17
N GLU A 25 -16.03 6.77 -19.18
CA GLU A 25 -15.78 5.35 -19.38
C GLU A 25 -14.80 4.84 -18.31
N GLU A 26 -13.70 5.55 -18.09
CA GLU A 26 -12.72 5.28 -17.03
C GLU A 26 -13.36 5.34 -15.64
N LEU A 27 -14.25 6.31 -15.38
CA LEU A 27 -14.98 6.41 -14.12
C LEU A 27 -15.89 5.19 -13.89
N VAL A 28 -16.58 4.72 -14.93
CA VAL A 28 -17.46 3.55 -14.85
C VAL A 28 -16.65 2.29 -14.59
N GLU A 29 -15.49 2.12 -15.24
CA GLU A 29 -14.58 1.01 -14.98
C GLU A 29 -14.08 1.03 -13.53
N LEU A 30 -13.62 2.19 -13.05
CA LEU A 30 -13.16 2.35 -11.67
C LEU A 30 -14.27 2.08 -10.65
N GLN A 31 -15.52 2.46 -10.91
CA GLN A 31 -16.62 2.18 -9.96
C GLN A 31 -16.99 0.70 -9.87
N ASN A 32 -16.79 -0.07 -10.94
CA ASN A 32 -17.29 -1.44 -11.03
C ASN A 32 -16.23 -2.52 -10.76
N SER A 33 -14.96 -2.15 -10.58
CA SER A 33 -13.87 -3.10 -10.42
C SER A 33 -12.93 -2.71 -9.28
N LEU A 34 -12.84 -3.59 -8.29
CA LEU A 34 -11.88 -3.46 -7.20
C LEU A 34 -10.44 -3.50 -7.71
N ASP A 35 -10.14 -4.39 -8.66
CA ASP A 35 -8.81 -4.50 -9.25
C ASP A 35 -8.39 -3.18 -9.94
N HIS A 36 -9.32 -2.50 -10.63
CA HIS A 36 -9.01 -1.21 -11.25
C HIS A 36 -8.76 -0.12 -10.21
N GLN A 37 -9.48 -0.13 -9.08
CA GLN A 37 -9.26 0.79 -7.96
C GLN A 37 -7.90 0.54 -7.31
N GLU A 38 -7.57 -0.71 -7.01
CA GLU A 38 -6.31 -1.10 -6.37
C GLU A 38 -5.10 -0.69 -7.21
N ASN A 39 -5.20 -0.85 -8.53
CA ASN A 39 -4.13 -0.45 -9.45
C ASN A 39 -3.87 1.07 -9.50
N GLN A 40 -4.77 1.92 -8.98
CA GLN A 40 -4.52 3.37 -8.88
C GLN A 40 -3.68 3.76 -7.66
N ILE A 41 -3.50 2.85 -6.71
CA ILE A 41 -2.82 3.11 -5.44
C ILE A 41 -1.35 2.76 -5.59
N GLY A 42 -0.49 3.77 -5.56
CA GLY A 42 0.96 3.58 -5.50
C GLY A 42 1.48 3.60 -4.06
N ASP A 43 2.75 3.21 -3.89
CA ASP A 43 3.43 3.25 -2.59
C ASP A 43 3.42 4.66 -1.96
N ASP A 44 3.53 5.70 -2.79
CA ASP A 44 3.49 7.11 -2.36
C ASP A 44 2.11 7.56 -1.86
N ASP A 45 1.06 6.82 -2.19
CA ASP A 45 -0.30 7.10 -1.72
C ASP A 45 -0.56 6.51 -0.32
N LEU A 46 0.30 5.61 0.15
CA LEU A 46 0.24 4.99 1.49
C LEU A 46 0.81 5.95 2.54
N ARG A 47 -0.04 6.85 3.05
CA ARG A 47 0.42 7.99 3.85
C ARG A 47 0.59 7.69 5.33
N ASP A 48 -0.35 6.95 5.91
CA ASP A 48 -0.42 6.80 7.36
C ASP A 48 -0.55 5.34 7.75
N ILE A 49 0.43 4.83 8.52
CA ILE A 49 0.30 3.55 9.21
C ILE A 49 -0.66 3.77 10.38
N GLU A 50 -1.85 3.18 10.28
CA GLU A 50 -2.82 3.22 11.37
C GLU A 50 -2.39 2.28 12.50
N TRP A 51 -1.97 1.07 12.15
CA TRP A 51 -1.46 0.10 13.09
C TRP A 51 -0.58 -0.96 12.44
N ILE A 52 0.29 -1.56 13.24
CA ILE A 52 1.15 -2.67 12.83
C ILE A 52 0.59 -3.96 13.43
N ASP A 53 0.24 -4.90 12.56
CA ASP A 53 -0.38 -6.18 12.91
C ASP A 53 0.67 -7.15 13.47
N GLN A 54 1.76 -7.33 12.73
CA GLN A 54 2.81 -8.28 13.07
C GLN A 54 4.18 -7.76 12.67
N ILE A 55 5.18 -8.05 13.49
CA ILE A 55 6.60 -7.83 13.19
C ILE A 55 7.34 -9.11 13.53
N ASN A 56 8.14 -9.61 12.59
CA ASN A 56 9.10 -10.68 12.78
C ASN A 56 10.51 -10.14 12.56
N MET A 57 11.47 -10.64 13.34
CA MET A 57 12.87 -10.23 13.30
C MET A 57 13.76 -11.43 13.08
N GLU A 58 14.63 -11.34 12.08
CA GLU A 58 15.67 -12.33 11.79
C GLU A 58 17.05 -11.68 11.93
N VAL A 59 18.00 -12.36 12.59
CA VAL A 59 19.39 -11.91 12.69
C VAL A 59 20.28 -12.84 11.88
N ARG A 60 20.98 -12.29 10.89
CA ARG A 60 21.91 -13.00 10.03
C ARG A 60 23.36 -12.73 10.45
N PRO A 61 24.26 -13.72 10.31
CA PRO A 61 25.67 -13.62 10.70
C PRO A 61 26.42 -12.44 10.08
#